data_AF-A0A7C3YY12-F1
#
_entry.id   AF-A0A7C3YY12-F1
#
_cell.length_a   1.000
_cell.length_b   1.000
_cell.length_c   1.000
_cell.angle_alpha   90.00
_cell.angle_beta   90.00
_cell.angle_gamma   90.00
#
_symmetry.space_group_name_H-M   'P 1'
#
loop_
_entity.id
_entity.type
_entity.pdbx_description
1 polymer ?
#
loop_
_entity_poly.entity_id
_entity_poly.type
_entity_poly.pdbx_seq_one_letter_code
_entity_poly.pdbx_strand_id
1 'polypeptide(L)' 'MKAIVERLPSDLPLSPRPYKILAERMGMTESELLEGLKALRRSGIIRRMSAILNHSRFYPCNVMVVFKVDEEKMDSVV' A
#
# COMPACT_ATOMS: atom_id res chain seq x y z
N MET A 1 16.35 4.05 -6.59
CA MET A 1 15.27 3.12 -6.18
C MET A 1 15.11 3.01 -4.66
N LYS A 2 16.15 2.64 -3.89
CA LYS A 2 16.09 2.54 -2.42
C LYS A 2 15.53 3.82 -1.74
N ALA A 3 16.00 4.99 -2.20
CA ALA A 3 15.53 6.28 -1.70
C ALA A 3 14.02 6.55 -1.90
N ILE A 4 13.38 5.98 -2.94
CA ILE A 4 11.92 6.14 -3.15
C ILE A 4 11.17 5.32 -2.10
N VAL A 5 11.57 4.07 -1.86
CA VAL A 5 10.93 3.20 -0.87
C VAL A 5 11.05 3.76 0.54
N GLU A 6 12.22 4.30 0.90
CA GLU A 6 12.48 4.85 2.23
C GLU A 6 11.77 6.18 2.51
N ARG A 7 11.50 6.97 1.46
CA ARG A 7 10.96 8.33 1.58
C ARG A 7 9.52 8.45 1.10
N LEU A 8 8.91 7.38 0.61
CA LEU A 8 7.51 7.40 0.22
C LEU A 8 6.65 7.61 1.48
N PRO A 9 5.86 8.68 1.56
CA PRO A 9 5.01 8.89 2.71
C PRO A 9 3.85 7.89 2.72
N SER A 10 3.34 7.61 3.91
CA SER A 10 2.16 6.77 4.12
C SER A 10 0.91 7.32 3.44
N ASP A 11 0.81 8.65 3.35
CA ASP A 11 -0.32 9.37 2.77
C ASP A 11 0.06 10.13 1.51
N LEU A 12 -0.85 10.11 0.54
CA LEU A 12 -0.74 10.89 -0.68
C LEU A 12 -1.31 12.31 -0.44
N PRO A 13 -0.61 13.39 -0.83
CA PRO A 13 -1.15 14.74 -0.71
C PRO A 13 -2.49 14.89 -1.43
N LEU A 14 -3.49 15.51 -0.80
CA LEU A 14 -4.77 15.81 -1.43
C LEU A 14 -4.64 17.03 -2.34
N SER A 15 -4.21 16.79 -3.58
CA SER A 15 -3.97 17.82 -4.59
C SER A 15 -4.24 17.26 -5.99
N PRO A 16 -4.56 18.09 -6.99
CA PRO A 16 -4.66 17.65 -8.38
C PRO A 16 -3.39 17.01 -8.94
N ARG A 17 -2.21 17.36 -8.41
CA ARG A 17 -0.91 16.81 -8.84
C ARG A 17 -0.10 16.29 -7.65
N PRO A 18 -0.53 15.19 -7.03
CA PRO A 18 0.09 14.72 -5.80
C PRO A 18 1.50 14.19 -6.01
N TYR A 19 1.76 13.51 -7.13
CA TYR A 19 3.08 12.99 -7.46
C TYR A 19 4.10 14.09 -7.74
N LYS A 20 3.68 15.21 -8.35
CA LYS A 20 4.52 16.39 -8.51
C LYS A 20 5.00 16.93 -7.16
N ILE A 21 4.08 17.13 -6.21
CA ILE A 21 4.42 17.60 -4.86
C ILE A 21 5.37 16.63 -4.15
N LEU A 22 5.13 15.32 -4.28
CA LEU A 22 6.00 14.31 -3.70
C LEU A 22 7.40 14.30 -4.33
N ALA A 23 7.48 14.44 -5.65
CA ALA A 23 8.75 14.49 -6.36
C ALA A 23 9.58 15.70 -5.94
N GLU A 24 8.97 16.89 -5.85
CA GLU A 24 9.60 18.12 -5.36
C GLU A 24 10.14 17.95 -3.93
N ARG A 25 9.35 17.37 -3.01
CA ARG A 25 9.78 17.07 -1.64
C ARG A 25 10.95 16.10 -1.57
N MET A 26 11.05 15.21 -2.54
CA MET A 26 12.14 14.22 -2.63
C MET A 26 13.33 14.69 -3.46
N GLY A 27 13.30 15.92 -3.99
CA GLY A 27 14.37 16.49 -4.82
C GLY A 27 14.52 15.83 -6.18
N MET A 28 13.43 15.32 -6.76
CA MET A 28 13.41 14.62 -8.05
C MET A 28 12.30 15.19 -8.95
N THR A 29 12.35 14.86 -10.24
CA THR A 29 11.28 15.20 -11.17
C THR A 29 10.07 14.27 -11.02
N GLU A 30 8.88 14.73 -11.43
CA GLU A 30 7.67 13.92 -11.41
C GLU A 30 7.82 12.65 -12.28
N SER A 31 8.54 12.74 -13.40
CA SER A 31 8.78 11.60 -14.29
C SER A 31 9.64 10.53 -13.62
N GLU A 32 10.76 10.92 -13.00
CA GLU A 32 11.66 9.99 -12.30
C GLU A 32 10.94 9.26 -11.16
N LEU A 33 10.10 9.98 -10.40
CA LEU A 33 9.27 9.38 -9.36
C LEU A 33 8.30 8.35 -9.94
N LEU A 34 7.57 8.71 -11.00
CA LEU A 34 6.57 7.83 -11.62
C LEU A 34 7.22 6.59 -12.25
N GLU A 35 8.37 6.74 -12.90
CA GLU A 35 9.13 5.61 -13.45
C GLU A 35 9.63 4.68 -12.35
N GLY A 36 10.16 5.25 -11.27
CA GLY A 36 10.57 4.51 -10.08
C GLY A 36 9.42 3.72 -9.46
N LEU A 37 8.27 4.36 -9.24
CA LEU A 37 7.07 3.72 -8.71
C LEU A 37 6.56 2.59 -9.62
N LYS A 38 6.55 2.80 -10.94
CA LYS A 38 6.17 1.76 -11.91
C LYS A 38 7.12 0.57 -11.84
N ALA A 39 8.42 0.81 -11.72
CA ALA A 39 9.40 -0.25 -11.64
C ALA A 39 9.31 -1.03 -10.32
N LEU A 40 9.08 -0.35 -9.19
CA LEU A 40 8.82 -0.97 -7.88
C LEU A 40 7.54 -1.81 -7.87
N ARG A 41 6.50 -1.38 -8.60
CA ARG A 41 5.28 -2.16 -8.80
C ARG A 41 5.54 -3.42 -9.62
N ARG A 42 6.32 -3.30 -10.72
CA ARG A 42 6.67 -4.45 -11.57
C ARG A 42 7.54 -5.48 -10.85
N SER A 43 8.43 -5.03 -9.96
CA SER A 43 9.28 -5.94 -9.17
C SER A 43 8.56 -6.56 -7.97
N GLY A 44 7.29 -6.21 -7.72
CA GLY A 44 6.51 -6.72 -6.59
C GLY A 44 6.83 -6.08 -5.23
N ILE A 45 7.76 -5.11 -5.16
CA ILE A 45 8.08 -4.38 -3.92
C ILE A 45 6.86 -3.55 -3.48
N ILE A 46 6.20 -2.87 -4.43
CA ILE A 46 4.91 -2.23 -4.19
C ILE A 46 3.81 -3.16 -4.69
N ARG A 47 3.10 -3.80 -3.77
CA ARG A 47 1.98 -4.71 -4.10
C ARG A 47 0.75 -3.97 -4.63
N ARG A 48 0.36 -2.87 -3.97
CA ARG A 48 -0.70 -1.97 -4.44
C ARG A 48 -0.50 -0.55 -3.92
N MET A 49 -0.99 0.44 -4.67
CA MET A 49 -1.29 1.78 -4.18
C MET A 49 -2.81 1.96 -4.23
N SER A 50 -3.44 2.20 -3.07
CA SER A 50 -4.90 2.22 -2.94
C SER A 50 -5.31 3.09 -1.78
N ALA A 51 -6.53 3.60 -1.82
CA ALA A 51 -7.14 4.21 -0.65
C ALA A 51 -7.34 3.14 0.45
N ILE A 52 -7.09 3.53 1.70
CA ILE A 52 -7.44 2.75 2.87
C ILE A 52 -8.61 3.45 3.55
N LEU A 53 -9.72 2.74 3.68
CA LEU A 53 -10.85 3.21 4.47
C LEU A 53 -10.59 2.90 5.94
N ASN A 54 -10.91 3.84 6.81
CA ASN A 54 -10.81 3.62 8.24
C ASN A 54 -11.94 2.69 8.71
N HIS A 55 -11.63 1.39 8.85
CA HIS A 55 -12.59 0.34 9.20
C HIS A 55 -13.31 0.61 10.54
N SER A 56 -12.68 1.28 11.51
CA SER A 56 -13.25 1.50 12.85
C SER A 56 -14.42 2.48 12.84
N ARG A 57 -14.61 3.20 11.72
CA ARG A 57 -15.78 4.04 11.49
C ARG A 57 -16.97 3.26 10.93
N PHE A 58 -16.77 2.01 10.50
CA PHE A 58 -17.81 1.18 9.87
C PHE A 58 -18.18 -0.03 10.72
N TYR A 59 -17.24 -0.57 11.50
CA TYR A 59 -17.47 -1.71 12.38
C TYR A 59 -17.03 -1.40 13.81
N PRO A 60 -17.79 -1.82 14.84
CA PRO A 60 -17.49 -1.52 16.23
C PRO A 60 -16.28 -2.29 16.76
N CYS A 61 -16.00 -3.48 16.22
CA CYS A 61 -14.86 -4.30 16.61
C CYS A 61 -14.46 -5.29 15.51
N ASN A 62 -13.20 -5.72 15.54
CA ASN A 62 -12.72 -6.89 14.82
C ASN A 62 -12.60 -8.05 15.79
N VAL A 63 -12.92 -9.27 15.33
CA VAL A 63 -12.76 -10.49 16.13
C VAL A 63 -11.84 -11.44 15.36
N MET A 64 -10.82 -11.95 16.05
CA MET A 64 -9.97 -13.03 15.54
C MET A 64 -10.44 -14.34 16.19
N VAL A 65 -10.79 -15.33 15.37
CA VAL A 65 -11.21 -16.65 15.84
C VAL A 65 -10.20 -17.69 15.37
N VAL A 66 -9.86 -18.62 16.26
CA VAL A 66 -8.97 -19.74 15.96
C VAL A 66 -9.77 -21.02 16.10
N PHE A 67 -9.80 -21.82 15.03
CA PHE A 67 -10.44 -23.13 15.03
C PHE A 67 -9.39 -24.23 15.01
N LYS A 68 -9.65 -25.32 15.74
CA LYS A 68 -8.92 -26.57 15.58
C LYS A 68 -9.63 -27.37 14.48
N VAL A 69 -8.92 -27.64 13.40
CA VAL A 69 -9.44 -28.34 12.22
C VAL A 69 -8.50 -29.50 11.89
N ASP A 70 -9.05 -30.66 11.56
CA ASP A 70 -8.28 -31.80 11.07
C ASP A 70 -7.70 -31.46 9.68
N GLU A 71 -6.47 -31.88 9.37
CA GLU A 71 -5.78 -31.52 8.11
C GLU A 71 -6.61 -31.84 6.86
N GLU A 72 -7.32 -32.96 6.86
CA GLU A 72 -8.16 -33.41 5.74
C GLU A 72 -9.32 -32.44 5.42
N LYS A 73 -9.69 -31.55 6.35
CA LYS A 73 -10.81 -30.61 6.19
C LYS A 73 -10.37 -29.17 5.96
N MET A 74 -9.08 -28.86 5.97
CA MET A 74 -8.59 -27.48 5.98
C MET A 74 -9.10 -26.65 4.79
N ASP A 75 -9.12 -27.23 3.59
CA ASP A 75 -9.56 -26.57 2.36
C ASP A 75 -11.08 -26.27 2.33
N SER A 76 -11.87 -26.92 3.17
CA SER A 76 -13.34 -26.78 3.21
C SER A 76 -13.86 -25.78 4.24
N VAL A 77 -12.98 -25.28 5.12
CA VAL A 77 -13.35 -24.43 6.27
C VAL A 77 -13.05 -22.94 6.03
N VAL A 78 -12.32 -22.60 4.96
CA VAL A 78 -11.90 -21.23 4.60
C VAL A 78 -12.74 -20.64 3.48
#